data_AF-A0A378YU45-F1
#
_entry.id   AF-A0A378YU45-F1
#
_cell.length_a   1.000
_cell.length_b   1.000
_cell.length_c   1.000
_cell.angle_alpha   90.00
_cell.angle_beta   90.00
_cell.angle_gamma   90.00
#
_symmetry.space_group_name_H-M   'P 1'
#
loop_
_entity.id
_entity.type
_entity.pdbx_description
1 polymer ?
#
loop_
_entity_poly.entity_id
_entity_poly.type
_entity_poly.pdbx_seq_one_letter_code
_entity_poly.pdbx_strand_id
1 'polypeptide(L)'
;MLARVTLRRTVIPDWHELLAAFCGHIGEQPGTHPVTRCAFALAQLHLVSQGHPQHAGEIDGVRAELIADIDEWVRRNVPRAAQRRGSFGTAVDRMAAAQVHASTVLRTAASASDERVHTAWHRLATLADAWNDRIHGLA
;
A
#
# COMPACT_ATOMS: atom_id res chain seq x y z
N MET A 1 16.55 32.12 -3.82
CA MET A 1 16.59 30.71 -3.38
C MET A 1 15.54 30.53 -2.29
N LEU A 2 14.28 30.28 -2.66
CA LEU A 2 13.17 30.14 -1.71
C LEU A 2 12.98 28.66 -1.39
N ALA A 3 13.07 28.31 -0.11
CA ALA A 3 12.70 27.00 0.40
C ALA A 3 11.22 26.76 0.11
N ARG A 4 10.90 25.79 -0.75
CA ARG A 4 9.53 25.29 -0.88
C ARG A 4 9.16 24.67 0.46
N VAL A 5 8.30 25.36 1.21
CA VAL A 5 7.54 24.75 2.29
C VAL A 5 6.68 23.68 1.65
N THR A 6 7.14 22.43 1.72
CA THR A 6 6.37 21.28 1.27
C THR A 6 5.22 21.12 2.24
N LEU A 7 4.06 21.70 1.93
CA LEU A 7 2.83 21.49 2.67
C LEU A 7 2.60 19.97 2.74
N ARG A 8 2.76 19.40 3.94
CA ARG A 8 2.47 17.97 4.15
C ARG A 8 0.99 17.81 3.87
N ARG A 9 0.66 17.07 2.81
CA ARG A 9 -0.72 16.69 2.55
C ARG A 9 -1.18 15.83 3.73
N THR A 10 -2.21 16.27 4.44
CA THR A 10 -2.74 15.63 5.65
C THR A 10 -3.93 14.71 5.37
N VAL A 11 -4.46 14.77 4.14
CA VAL A 11 -5.55 13.91 3.68
C VAL A 11 -4.98 12.54 3.32
N ILE A 12 -5.55 11.50 3.94
CA ILE A 12 -5.21 10.11 3.66
C ILE A 12 -5.36 9.82 2.15
N PRO A 13 -4.46 9.05 1.52
CA PRO A 13 -4.56 8.75 0.10
C PRO A 13 -5.78 7.87 -0.21
N ASP A 14 -6.39 8.11 -1.36
CA ASP A 14 -7.41 7.20 -1.89
C ASP A 14 -6.77 5.91 -2.45
N TRP A 15 -7.61 4.97 -2.92
CA TRP A 15 -7.11 3.71 -3.45
C TRP A 15 -6.33 3.88 -4.77
N HIS A 16 -6.64 4.89 -5.59
CA HIS A 16 -5.90 5.15 -6.83
C HIS A 16 -4.47 5.60 -6.53
N GLU A 17 -4.29 6.44 -5.51
CA GLU A 17 -2.98 6.89 -5.07
C GLU A 17 -2.17 5.75 -4.45
N LEU A 18 -2.80 4.86 -3.68
CA LEU A 18 -2.15 3.65 -3.19
C LEU A 18 -1.71 2.74 -4.35
N LEU A 19 -2.57 2.48 -5.34
CA LEU A 19 -2.19 1.71 -6.52
C LEU A 19 -1.07 2.36 -7.31
N ALA A 20 -1.12 3.68 -7.51
CA ALA A 20 -0.05 4.42 -8.17
C ALA A 20 1.28 4.27 -7.41
N ALA A 21 1.24 4.25 -6.08
CA ALA A 21 2.41 4.00 -5.25
C ALA A 21 2.92 2.57 -5.37
N PHE A 22 2.05 1.55 -5.33
CA PHE A 22 2.48 0.15 -5.50
C PHE A 22 3.12 -0.10 -6.87
N CYS A 23 2.63 0.58 -7.91
CA CYS A 23 3.20 0.52 -9.26
C CYS A 23 4.48 1.37 -9.44
N GLY A 24 4.92 2.10 -8.40
CA GLY A 24 6.11 2.95 -8.48
C GLY A 24 5.92 4.27 -9.24
N HIS A 25 4.69 4.66 -9.56
CA HIS A 25 4.43 5.95 -10.21
C HIS A 25 4.61 7.14 -9.25
N ILE A 26 4.38 6.91 -7.95
CA ILE A 26 4.61 7.87 -6.86
C ILE A 26 5.25 7.14 -5.67
N GLY A 27 5.82 7.86 -4.71
CA GLY A 27 6.33 7.24 -3.47
C GLY A 27 7.73 7.69 -3.08
N GLU A 28 8.57 7.97 -4.07
CA GLU A 28 9.99 8.26 -3.86
C GLU A 28 10.32 9.75 -3.85
N GLN A 29 9.43 10.59 -4.39
CA GLN A 29 9.73 12.01 -4.57
C GLN A 29 9.76 12.77 -3.22
N PRO A 30 10.64 13.77 -3.07
CA PRO A 30 10.61 14.66 -1.90
C PRO A 30 9.23 15.32 -1.74
N GLY A 31 8.65 15.22 -0.54
CA GLY A 31 7.31 15.76 -0.28
C GLY A 31 6.15 14.81 -0.49
N THR A 32 6.43 13.57 -0.92
CA THR A 32 5.40 12.54 -1.05
C THR A 32 4.70 12.29 0.28
N HIS A 33 3.39 11.99 0.21
CA HIS A 33 2.60 11.66 1.38
C HIS A 33 3.23 10.46 2.14
N PRO A 34 3.37 10.51 3.48
CA PRO A 34 4.04 9.44 4.22
C PRO A 34 3.45 8.05 3.96
N VAL A 35 2.11 7.95 3.88
CA VAL A 35 1.42 6.68 3.58
C VAL A 35 1.74 6.16 2.17
N THR A 36 1.78 7.01 1.14
CA THR A 36 2.12 6.53 -0.23
C THR A 36 3.60 6.16 -0.35
N ARG A 37 4.48 6.82 0.39
CA ARG A 37 5.89 6.41 0.49
C ARG A 37 6.04 5.02 1.14
N CYS A 38 5.34 4.78 2.25
CA CYS A 38 5.32 3.46 2.89
C CYS A 38 4.66 2.41 2.00
N ALA A 39 3.56 2.75 1.30
CA ALA A 39 2.89 1.89 0.33
C ALA A 39 3.84 1.42 -0.79
N PHE A 40 4.60 2.35 -1.37
CA PHE A 40 5.65 2.02 -2.34
C PHE A 40 6.69 1.06 -1.75
N ALA A 41 7.24 1.39 -0.58
CA ALA A 41 8.24 0.55 0.07
C ALA A 41 7.72 -0.87 0.40
N LEU A 42 6.46 -0.99 0.83
CA LEU A 42 5.81 -2.29 1.05
C LEU A 42 5.73 -3.12 -0.23
N ALA A 43 5.34 -2.51 -1.36
CA ALA A 43 5.31 -3.20 -2.65
C ALA A 43 6.71 -3.68 -3.07
N GLN A 44 7.74 -2.86 -2.86
CA GLN A 44 9.13 -3.25 -3.12
C GLN A 44 9.58 -4.43 -2.24
N LEU A 45 9.21 -4.44 -0.96
CA LEU A 45 9.51 -5.58 -0.08
C LEU A 45 8.81 -6.85 -0.57
N HIS A 46 7.53 -6.80 -0.94
CA HIS A 46 6.81 -7.96 -1.49
C HIS A 46 7.44 -8.49 -2.77
N LEU A 47 7.92 -7.60 -3.65
CA LEU A 47 8.66 -8.00 -4.87
C LEU A 47 9.98 -8.70 -4.53
N VAL A 48 10.76 -8.16 -3.59
CA VAL A 48 12.03 -8.77 -3.15
C VAL A 48 11.78 -10.12 -2.46
N SER A 49 10.76 -10.22 -1.59
CA SER A 49 10.42 -11.47 -0.90
C SER A 49 10.11 -12.62 -1.86
N GLN A 50 9.52 -12.36 -3.03
CA GLN A 50 9.23 -13.40 -4.03
C GLN A 50 10.49 -14.11 -4.55
N GLY A 51 11.64 -13.42 -4.58
CA GLY A 51 12.92 -13.98 -5.06
C GLY A 51 13.88 -14.46 -3.98
N HIS A 52 13.62 -14.14 -2.71
CA HIS A 52 14.58 -14.30 -1.62
C HIS A 52 13.97 -14.86 -0.32
N PRO A 53 13.38 -16.07 -0.34
CA PRO A 53 12.72 -16.66 0.83
C PRO A 53 13.66 -16.82 2.04
N GLN A 54 14.97 -16.96 1.83
CA GLN A 54 15.97 -17.05 2.89
C GLN A 54 16.10 -15.79 3.76
N HIS A 55 15.65 -14.63 3.29
CA HIS A 55 15.67 -13.36 4.03
C HIS A 55 14.31 -12.99 4.63
N ALA A 56 13.37 -13.95 4.71
CA ALA A 56 12.00 -13.68 5.15
C ALA A 56 11.92 -12.96 6.50
N GLY A 57 12.74 -13.36 7.49
CA GLY A 57 12.71 -12.74 8.83
C GLY A 57 13.12 -11.27 8.85
N GLU A 58 14.15 -10.89 8.07
CA GLU A 58 14.58 -9.49 7.96
C GLU A 58 13.53 -8.64 7.24
N ILE A 59 12.97 -9.17 6.15
CA ILE A 59 11.92 -8.50 5.38
C ILE A 59 10.64 -8.34 6.23
N ASP A 60 10.29 -9.34 7.04
CA ASP A 60 9.15 -9.29 7.96
C ASP A 60 9.32 -8.16 9.00
N GLY A 61 10.54 -7.95 9.50
CA GLY A 61 10.87 -6.86 10.42
C GLY A 61 10.65 -5.48 9.78
N VAL A 62 11.25 -5.23 8.60
CA VAL A 62 11.09 -3.96 7.88
C VAL A 62 9.63 -3.74 7.48
N ARG A 63 8.91 -4.79 7.09
CA ARG A 63 7.47 -4.73 6.78
C ARG A 63 6.67 -4.31 8.00
N ALA A 64 6.96 -4.86 9.18
CA ALA A 64 6.28 -4.50 10.42
C ALA A 64 6.52 -3.02 10.80
N GLU A 65 7.73 -2.51 10.59
CA GLU A 65 8.05 -1.09 10.82
C GLU A 65 7.26 -0.17 9.89
N LEU A 66 7.18 -0.48 8.59
CA LEU A 66 6.40 0.30 7.62
C LEU A 66 4.90 0.30 7.94
N ILE A 67 4.36 -0.85 8.39
CA ILE A 67 2.97 -0.96 8.86
C ILE A 67 2.75 -0.04 10.08
N ALA A 68 3.65 -0.08 11.06
CA ALA A 68 3.58 0.74 12.25
C ALA A 68 3.68 2.25 11.93
N ASP A 69 4.52 2.64 10.97
CA ASP A 69 4.65 4.03 10.50
C ASP A 69 3.35 4.57 9.90
N ILE A 70 2.64 3.76 9.12
CA ILE A 70 1.32 4.12 8.57
C ILE A 70 0.31 4.28 9.70
N ASP A 71 0.25 3.33 10.62
CA ASP A 71 -0.69 3.37 11.75
C ASP A 71 -0.43 4.57 12.66
N GLU A 72 0.84 4.90 12.90
CA GLU A 72 1.23 6.06 13.68
C GLU A 72 0.90 7.38 12.98
N TRP A 73 1.06 7.45 11.65
CA TRP A 73 0.60 8.59 10.87
C TRP A 73 -0.93 8.75 10.99
N VAL A 74 -1.68 7.66 10.85
CA VAL A 74 -3.15 7.67 10.99
C VAL A 74 -3.56 8.11 12.39
N ARG A 75 -2.91 7.59 13.43
CA ARG A 75 -3.18 7.96 14.83
C ARG A 75 -3.05 9.46 15.08
N ARG A 76 -2.11 10.12 14.40
CA ARG A 76 -1.83 11.56 14.53
C ARG A 76 -2.72 12.46 13.68
N ASN A 77 -3.21 11.97 12.53
CA ASN A 77 -3.86 12.82 11.51
C ASN A 77 -5.33 12.50 11.26
N VAL A 78 -5.84 11.36 11.76
CA VAL A 78 -7.21 10.90 11.50
C VAL A 78 -8.02 10.87 12.81
N PRO A 79 -9.32 11.25 12.82
CA PRO A 79 -10.16 11.19 14.01
C PRO A 79 -10.22 9.80 14.67
N ARG A 80 -10.20 9.74 16.01
CA ARG A 80 -10.22 8.47 16.76
C ARG A 80 -11.42 7.57 16.46
N ALA A 81 -12.59 8.14 16.18
CA ALA A 81 -13.79 7.36 15.84
C ALA A 81 -13.57 6.47 14.61
N ALA A 82 -12.82 6.96 13.63
CA ALA A 82 -12.47 6.26 12.40
C ALA A 82 -11.38 5.20 12.58
N GLN A 83 -10.53 5.32 13.61
CA GLN A 83 -9.42 4.39 13.88
C GLN A 83 -9.91 3.00 14.38
N ARG A 84 -11.18 2.87 14.78
CA ARG A 84 -11.77 1.60 15.28
C ARG A 84 -11.88 0.49 14.23
N ARG A 85 -11.60 0.77 12.95
CA ARG A 85 -11.73 -0.16 11.82
C ARG A 85 -10.53 -1.11 11.66
N GLY A 86 -9.62 -1.14 12.64
CA GLY A 86 -8.39 -1.94 12.63
C GLY A 86 -7.20 -1.19 12.02
N SER A 87 -6.04 -1.84 11.98
CA SER A 87 -4.80 -1.29 11.42
C SER A 87 -4.99 -0.85 9.96
N PHE A 88 -4.62 0.40 9.68
CA PHE A 88 -4.58 0.96 8.33
C PHE A 88 -3.32 0.49 7.62
N GLY A 89 -2.19 0.42 8.32
CA GLY A 89 -0.94 -0.12 7.79
C GLY A 89 -1.10 -1.55 7.28
N THR A 90 -1.77 -2.41 8.05
CA THR A 90 -2.06 -3.78 7.66
C THR A 90 -2.97 -3.86 6.42
N ALA A 91 -3.91 -2.92 6.26
CA ALA A 91 -4.74 -2.88 5.05
C ALA A 91 -3.93 -2.46 3.81
N VAL A 92 -3.07 -1.44 3.94
CA VAL A 92 -2.16 -1.01 2.87
C VAL A 92 -1.20 -2.13 2.50
N ASP A 93 -0.62 -2.83 3.48
CA ASP A 93 0.27 -3.97 3.25
C ASP A 93 -0.41 -5.10 2.47
N ARG A 94 -1.65 -5.47 2.85
CA ARG A 94 -2.43 -6.48 2.12
C ARG A 94 -2.73 -6.06 0.69
N MET A 95 -3.01 -4.77 0.46
CA MET A 95 -3.20 -4.25 -0.90
C MET A 95 -1.91 -4.30 -1.71
N ALA A 96 -0.78 -3.91 -1.13
CA ALA A 96 0.53 -3.99 -1.76
C ALA A 96 0.86 -5.43 -2.18
N ALA A 97 0.69 -6.38 -1.26
CA ALA A 97 0.90 -7.81 -1.52
C ALA A 97 0.01 -8.32 -2.67
N ALA A 98 -1.28 -7.94 -2.66
CA ALA A 98 -2.23 -8.33 -3.70
C ALA A 98 -1.87 -7.73 -5.07
N GLN A 99 -1.44 -6.46 -5.11
CA GLN A 99 -1.02 -5.80 -6.35
C GLN A 99 0.22 -6.47 -6.95
N VAL A 100 1.22 -6.76 -6.11
CA VAL A 100 2.45 -7.44 -6.54
C VAL A 100 2.13 -8.85 -7.03
N HIS A 101 1.27 -9.58 -6.31
CA HIS A 101 0.83 -10.90 -6.72
C HIS A 101 0.08 -10.87 -8.06
N ALA A 102 -0.91 -10.00 -8.23
CA ALA A 102 -1.67 -9.87 -9.48
C ALA A 102 -0.78 -9.53 -10.67
N SER A 103 0.18 -8.62 -10.47
CA SER A 103 1.16 -8.24 -11.50
C SER A 103 2.10 -9.39 -11.87
N THR A 104 2.57 -10.17 -10.89
CA THR A 104 3.41 -11.34 -11.14
C THR A 104 2.64 -12.47 -11.82
N VAL A 105 1.39 -12.73 -11.44
CA VAL A 105 0.54 -13.73 -12.10
C VAL A 105 0.26 -13.33 -13.55
N LEU A 106 -0.11 -12.06 -13.80
CA LEU A 106 -0.35 -11.56 -15.16
C LEU A 106 0.89 -11.71 -16.06
N ARG A 107 2.09 -11.40 -15.53
CA ARG A 107 3.34 -11.47 -16.29
C ARG A 107 3.80 -12.89 -16.60
N THR A 108 3.39 -13.87 -15.79
CA THR A 108 3.81 -15.27 -15.93
C THR A 108 2.73 -16.18 -16.54
N ALA A 109 1.48 -15.71 -16.62
CA ALA A 109 0.40 -16.45 -17.26
C ALA A 109 0.57 -16.51 -18.78
N ALA A 110 0.14 -17.63 -19.38
CA ALA A 110 0.13 -17.79 -20.84
C ALA A 110 -0.94 -16.93 -21.53
N SER A 111 -2.00 -16.55 -20.80
CA SER A 111 -3.09 -15.69 -21.27
C SER A 111 -3.58 -14.79 -20.14
N ALA A 112 -3.97 -13.55 -20.48
CA ALA A 112 -4.66 -12.65 -19.56
C ALA A 112 -6.05 -13.16 -19.14
N SER A 113 -6.63 -14.10 -19.89
CA SER A 113 -7.91 -14.73 -19.59
C SER A 113 -7.79 -15.93 -18.63
N ASP A 114 -6.60 -16.22 -18.11
CA ASP A 114 -6.39 -17.30 -17.12
C ASP A 114 -7.15 -16.97 -15.83
N GLU A 115 -7.88 -17.96 -15.29
CA GLU A 115 -8.67 -17.82 -14.05
C GLU A 115 -7.82 -17.32 -12.88
N ARG A 116 -6.52 -17.67 -12.83
CA ARG A 116 -5.60 -17.19 -11.80
C ARG A 116 -5.37 -15.68 -11.90
N VAL A 117 -5.30 -15.15 -13.12
CA VAL A 117 -5.20 -13.70 -13.37
C VAL A 117 -6.47 -13.03 -12.86
N HIS A 118 -7.65 -13.55 -13.25
CA HIS A 118 -8.94 -13.03 -12.78
C HIS A 118 -9.04 -13.02 -11.26
N THR A 119 -8.74 -14.15 -10.61
CA THR A 119 -8.78 -14.29 -9.15
C THR A 119 -7.87 -13.28 -8.44
N ALA A 120 -6.63 -13.10 -8.93
CA ALA A 120 -5.68 -12.19 -8.32
C ALA A 120 -6.10 -10.72 -8.45
N TRP A 121 -6.59 -10.30 -9.62
CA TRP A 121 -7.10 -8.95 -9.83
C TRP A 121 -8.41 -8.69 -9.07
N HIS A 122 -9.31 -9.67 -9.01
CA HIS A 122 -10.53 -9.58 -8.20
C HIS A 122 -10.21 -9.39 -6.71
N ARG A 123 -9.20 -10.10 -6.20
CA ARG A 123 -8.72 -9.92 -4.83
C ARG A 123 -8.21 -8.51 -4.57
N LEU A 124 -7.44 -7.93 -5.50
CA LEU A 124 -6.97 -6.55 -5.38
C LEU A 124 -8.15 -5.55 -5.37
N ALA A 125 -9.12 -5.72 -6.27
CA ALA A 125 -10.31 -4.88 -6.33
C ALA A 125 -11.10 -4.92 -5.01
N THR A 126 -11.33 -6.12 -4.47
CA THR A 126 -12.01 -6.29 -3.16
C THR A 126 -11.31 -5.53 -2.04
N LEU A 127 -9.97 -5.52 -2.03
CA LEU A 127 -9.21 -4.79 -1.01
C LEU A 127 -9.23 -3.28 -1.24
N ALA A 128 -9.26 -2.82 -2.50
CA ALA A 128 -9.42 -1.41 -2.84
C ALA A 128 -10.80 -0.88 -2.43
N ASP A 129 -11.87 -1.66 -2.65
CA ASP A 129 -13.22 -1.32 -2.19
C ASP A 129 -13.26 -1.22 -0.66
N ALA A 130 -12.68 -2.21 0.05
CA ALA A 130 -12.60 -2.19 1.51
C ALA A 130 -11.79 -1.00 2.06
N TRP A 131 -10.77 -0.54 1.33
CA TRP A 131 -10.06 0.69 1.65
C TRP A 131 -10.94 1.92 1.45
N ASN A 132 -11.64 1.98 0.31
CA ASN A 132 -12.54 3.08 -0.02
C ASN A 132 -13.64 3.25 1.04
N ASP A 133 -14.29 2.14 1.43
CA ASP A 133 -15.29 2.13 2.51
C ASP A 133 -14.72 2.61 3.85
N ARG A 134 -13.46 2.26 4.12
CA ARG A 134 -12.77 2.68 5.34
C ARG A 134 -12.50 4.18 5.37
N ILE A 135 -12.05 4.76 4.24
CA ILE A 135 -11.74 6.19 4.18
C ILE A 135 -13.00 7.07 4.03
N HIS A 136 -14.08 6.56 3.44
CA HIS A 136 -15.37 7.28 3.43
C HIS A 136 -15.98 7.39 4.82
N GLY A 137 -15.70 6.42 5.71
CA GLY A 137 -16.07 6.50 7.12
C GLY A 137 -15.25 7.51 7.94
N LEU A 138 -14.41 8.35 7.32
CA LEU A 138 -13.66 9.43 7.98
C LEU A 138 -14.41 10.76 8.04
N ALA A 139 -15.49 10.90 7.25
CA ALA A 139 -16.34 12.10 7.19
C ALA A 139 -17.29 12.21 8.40
#